data_AF-A0A9E5RC07-F1
#
_entry.id   AF-A0A9E5RC07-F1
#
_cell.length_a   1.000
_cell.length_b   1.000
_cell.length_c   1.000
_cell.angle_alpha   90.00
_cell.angle_beta   90.00
_cell.angle_gamma   90.00
#
_symmetry.space_group_name_H-M   'P 1'
#
loop_
_entity.id
_entity.type
_entity.pdbx_description
1 polymer ?
#
loop_
_entity_poly.entity_id
_entity_poly.type
_entity_poly.pdbx_seq_one_letter_code
_entity_poly.pdbx_strand_id
1 'polypeptide(L)'
;MPSSVENYLNVNSETLAKIRGVLKNLPHWQQDDINRYLDPMAAYPERSNLAVYNRLLLVAAIKNYSLNQPAGVVENLEAAWQLRKSLDAQPDFIARLVTILIANAQASVVRKFNGLPEDIRQKLLDVDDYPSLFAKSLGVENLIAANAIKRNYVIAGYDPESPNPSLFSPLLQLFRQPYSRLLAIDWWKTNEAFLTKILSQDFCSLDLEEYQQRFETSLADWNTLGIATASTGVWAGTGFDRLFKMMINWELTEKVLQVKELAAQTGSWPTSIPEIEFSTVCPSLRWNYQVSRDGSEMTISLLESTRPEWLEQNETDLPLIHRSKL
;
A
#
# COMPACT_ATOMS: atom_id res chain seq x y z
N MET A 1 -12.97 -23.10 -8.00
CA MET A 1 -12.23 -22.15 -8.87
C MET A 1 -12.88 -22.16 -10.24
N PRO A 2 -13.05 -21.02 -10.94
CA PRO A 2 -13.61 -21.03 -12.30
C PRO A 2 -12.71 -21.80 -13.28
N SER A 3 -13.30 -22.58 -14.18
CA SER A 3 -12.57 -23.45 -15.12
C SER A 3 -11.63 -22.68 -16.06
N SER A 4 -11.97 -21.45 -16.43
CA SER A 4 -11.12 -20.57 -17.25
C SER A 4 -9.79 -20.24 -16.56
N VAL A 5 -9.84 -19.98 -15.25
CA VAL A 5 -8.65 -19.67 -14.43
C VAL A 5 -7.79 -20.91 -14.27
N GLU A 6 -8.41 -22.06 -14.02
CA GLU A 6 -7.70 -23.33 -13.90
C GLU A 6 -6.97 -23.72 -15.20
N ASN A 7 -7.64 -23.58 -16.34
CA ASN A 7 -7.05 -23.79 -17.66
C ASN A 7 -5.88 -22.84 -17.91
N TYR A 8 -6.03 -21.56 -17.56
CA TYR A 8 -4.94 -20.58 -17.68
C TYR A 8 -3.72 -20.98 -16.85
N LEU A 9 -3.91 -21.41 -15.60
CA LEU A 9 -2.81 -21.87 -14.75
C LEU A 9 -2.14 -23.15 -15.27
N ASN A 10 -2.91 -24.06 -15.86
CA ASN A 10 -2.36 -25.29 -16.47
C ASN A 10 -1.47 -24.95 -17.67
N VAL A 11 -1.98 -24.15 -18.60
CA VAL A 11 -1.27 -23.73 -19.82
C VAL A 11 0.00 -22.96 -19.49
N ASN A 12 -0.01 -22.14 -18.43
CA ASN A 12 1.11 -21.28 -18.06
C ASN A 12 1.94 -21.80 -16.88
N SER A 13 1.81 -23.09 -16.52
CA SER A 13 2.46 -23.67 -15.35
C SER A 13 4.00 -23.57 -15.39
N GLU A 14 4.61 -23.80 -16.55
CA GLU A 14 6.06 -23.63 -16.75
C GLU A 14 6.50 -22.17 -16.60
N THR A 15 5.73 -21.22 -17.15
CA THR A 15 6.00 -19.79 -17.02
C THR A 15 5.93 -19.35 -15.55
N LEU A 16 4.94 -19.83 -14.81
CA LEU A 16 4.84 -19.58 -13.36
C LEU A 16 6.02 -20.18 -12.60
N ALA A 17 6.48 -21.37 -12.98
CA ALA A 17 7.67 -21.97 -12.39
C ALA A 17 8.93 -21.14 -12.67
N LYS A 18 9.08 -20.57 -13.87
CA LYS A 18 10.18 -19.63 -14.19
C LYS A 18 10.10 -18.36 -13.36
N ILE A 19 8.91 -17.77 -13.21
CA ILE A 19 8.69 -16.59 -12.35
C ILE A 19 9.10 -16.91 -10.91
N ARG A 20 8.63 -18.04 -10.35
CA ARG A 20 9.07 -18.50 -9.02
C ARG A 20 10.59 -18.67 -8.93
N GLY A 21 11.21 -19.22 -9.98
CA GLY A 21 12.65 -19.40 -10.06
C GLY A 21 13.43 -18.09 -9.98
N VAL A 22 12.96 -17.04 -10.67
CA VAL A 22 13.53 -15.68 -10.59
C VAL A 22 13.32 -15.09 -9.20
N LEU A 23 12.14 -15.28 -8.62
CA LEU A 23 11.75 -14.83 -7.28
C LEU A 23 12.20 -15.80 -6.16
N LYS A 24 13.27 -16.57 -6.36
CA LYS A 24 13.93 -17.30 -5.26
C LYS A 24 14.87 -16.40 -4.47
N ASN A 25 15.43 -15.41 -5.16
CA ASN A 25 16.25 -14.34 -4.59
C ASN A 25 15.47 -13.04 -4.70
N LEU A 26 15.72 -12.12 -3.78
CA LEU A 26 15.12 -10.79 -3.82
C LEU A 26 15.57 -10.07 -5.11
N PRO A 27 14.66 -9.80 -6.07
CA PRO A 27 15.03 -9.14 -7.31
C PRO A 27 15.44 -7.70 -7.02
N HIS A 28 16.50 -7.26 -7.70
CA HIS A 28 16.95 -5.87 -7.71
C HIS A 28 16.46 -5.24 -9.02
N TRP A 29 15.69 -4.17 -8.91
CA TRP A 29 15.13 -3.49 -10.08
C TRP A 29 16.14 -2.49 -10.59
N GLN A 30 16.45 -2.51 -11.89
CA GLN A 30 17.46 -1.63 -12.53
C GLN A 30 17.20 -0.11 -12.37
N GLN A 31 16.10 0.29 -11.75
CA GLN A 31 15.63 1.68 -11.66
C GLN A 31 16.05 2.41 -10.38
N ASP A 32 17.02 1.89 -9.63
CA ASP A 32 17.55 2.53 -8.41
C ASP A 32 18.41 3.78 -8.68
N ASP A 33 18.37 4.36 -9.89
CA ASP A 33 19.07 5.60 -10.23
C ASP A 33 18.23 6.82 -9.85
N ILE A 34 18.61 7.47 -8.74
CA ILE A 34 18.02 8.72 -8.27
C ILE A 34 17.97 9.81 -9.36
N ASN A 35 18.93 9.83 -10.30
CA ASN A 35 18.96 10.83 -11.36
C ASN A 35 17.78 10.66 -12.31
N ARG A 36 17.31 9.43 -12.52
CA ARG A 36 16.12 9.15 -13.33
C ARG A 36 14.86 9.67 -12.64
N TYR A 37 14.76 9.51 -11.32
CA TYR A 37 13.64 10.08 -10.56
C TYR A 37 13.65 11.61 -10.58
N LEU A 38 14.83 12.23 -10.59
CA LEU A 38 14.98 13.68 -10.69
C LEU A 38 14.82 14.21 -12.12
N ASP A 39 14.68 13.35 -13.13
CA ASP A 39 14.32 13.76 -14.47
C ASP A 39 12.79 13.77 -14.63
N PRO A 40 12.15 14.95 -14.67
CA PRO A 40 10.69 15.03 -14.79
C PRO A 40 10.15 14.50 -16.13
N MET A 41 11.02 14.28 -17.13
CA MET A 41 10.65 13.68 -18.41
C MET A 41 10.84 12.16 -18.42
N ALA A 42 11.49 11.58 -17.40
CA ALA A 42 11.66 10.14 -17.33
C ALA A 42 10.32 9.46 -17.07
N ALA A 43 10.00 8.44 -17.89
CA ALA A 43 8.83 7.62 -17.65
C ALA A 43 8.96 6.89 -16.31
N TYR A 44 7.92 7.01 -15.47
CA TYR A 44 7.76 6.24 -14.26
C TYR A 44 7.77 4.73 -14.59
N PRO A 45 8.34 3.89 -13.70
CA PRO A 45 8.25 2.46 -13.84
C PRO A 45 6.80 1.96 -13.90
N GLU A 46 6.48 1.12 -14.89
CA GLU A 46 5.21 0.41 -14.88
C GLU A 46 5.28 -0.74 -13.85
N ARG A 47 4.77 -0.49 -12.63
CA ARG A 47 4.78 -1.48 -11.52
C ARG A 47 3.45 -2.21 -11.34
N SER A 48 2.39 -1.76 -11.99
CA SER A 48 1.04 -2.35 -11.89
C SER A 48 1.02 -3.85 -12.24
N ASN A 49 1.84 -4.27 -13.20
CA ASN A 49 1.98 -5.67 -13.60
C ASN A 49 2.49 -6.58 -12.48
N LEU A 50 3.24 -6.04 -11.51
CA LEU A 50 3.71 -6.81 -10.35
C LEU A 50 2.55 -7.23 -9.44
N ALA A 51 1.50 -6.41 -9.31
CA ALA A 51 0.28 -6.81 -8.61
C ALA A 51 -0.46 -7.94 -9.35
N VAL A 52 -0.43 -7.95 -10.68
CA VAL A 52 -1.01 -9.02 -11.50
C VAL A 52 -0.24 -10.32 -11.30
N TYR A 53 1.09 -10.28 -11.35
CA TYR A 53 1.92 -11.46 -11.09
C TYR A 53 1.73 -12.02 -9.68
N ASN A 54 1.63 -11.14 -8.67
CA ASN A 54 1.32 -11.55 -7.31
C ASN A 54 -0.01 -12.30 -7.23
N ARG A 55 -1.08 -11.76 -7.86
CA ARG A 55 -2.39 -12.43 -7.91
C ARG A 55 -2.30 -13.80 -8.58
N LEU A 56 -1.54 -13.94 -9.67
CA LEU A 56 -1.34 -15.25 -10.32
C LEU A 56 -0.68 -16.27 -9.39
N LEU A 57 0.34 -15.86 -8.63
CA LEU A 57 0.99 -16.71 -7.63
C LEU A 57 0.01 -17.10 -6.51
N LEU A 58 -0.80 -16.17 -6.03
CA LEU A 58 -1.82 -16.45 -5.02
C LEU A 58 -2.90 -17.43 -5.50
N VAL A 59 -3.37 -17.28 -6.74
CA VAL A 59 -4.34 -18.22 -7.31
C VAL A 59 -3.70 -19.60 -7.51
N ALA A 60 -2.42 -19.66 -7.90
CA ALA A 60 -1.68 -20.92 -7.96
C ALA A 60 -1.52 -21.57 -6.57
N ALA A 61 -1.30 -20.79 -5.52
CA ALA A 61 -1.30 -21.29 -4.14
C ALA A 61 -2.68 -21.88 -3.76
N ILE A 62 -3.78 -21.19 -4.07
CA ILE A 62 -5.14 -21.71 -3.83
C ILE A 62 -5.38 -23.03 -4.56
N LYS A 63 -4.93 -23.13 -5.81
CA LYS A 63 -5.03 -24.38 -6.58
C LYS A 63 -4.26 -25.51 -5.91
N ASN A 64 -3.00 -25.28 -5.56
CA ASN A 64 -2.17 -26.29 -4.90
C ASN A 64 -2.74 -26.70 -3.54
N TYR A 65 -3.34 -25.76 -2.80
CA TYR A 65 -4.05 -26.05 -1.57
C TYR A 65 -5.24 -26.99 -1.81
N SER A 66 -6.07 -26.71 -2.83
CA SER A 66 -7.21 -27.58 -3.19
C SER A 66 -6.80 -28.98 -3.66
N LEU A 67 -5.57 -29.15 -4.13
CA LEU A 67 -4.99 -30.42 -4.55
C LEU A 67 -4.21 -31.13 -3.43
N ASN A 68 -4.24 -30.63 -2.19
CA ASN A 68 -3.45 -31.12 -1.07
C ASN A 68 -1.94 -31.18 -1.37
N GLN A 69 -1.41 -30.16 -2.05
CA GLN A 69 0.01 -30.03 -2.40
C GLN A 69 0.68 -28.93 -1.55
N PRO A 70 1.01 -29.19 -0.28
CA PRO A 70 1.48 -28.15 0.66
C PRO A 70 2.79 -27.49 0.19
N ALA A 71 3.71 -28.26 -0.41
CA ALA A 71 4.95 -27.70 -0.97
C ALA A 71 4.66 -26.64 -2.04
N GLY A 72 3.69 -26.91 -2.93
CA GLY A 72 3.28 -25.97 -3.95
C GLY A 72 2.56 -24.74 -3.40
N VAL A 73 1.90 -24.83 -2.24
CA VAL A 73 1.32 -23.67 -1.55
C VAL A 73 2.45 -22.76 -1.06
N VAL A 74 3.39 -23.35 -0.32
CA VAL A 74 4.55 -22.65 0.27
C VAL A 74 5.38 -21.96 -0.81
N GLU A 75 5.74 -22.66 -1.89
CA GLU A 75 6.53 -22.08 -2.98
C GLU A 75 5.88 -20.85 -3.63
N ASN A 76 4.56 -20.87 -3.84
CA ASN A 76 3.86 -19.74 -4.44
C ASN A 76 3.69 -18.58 -3.46
N LEU A 77 3.43 -18.87 -2.18
CA LEU A 77 3.33 -17.84 -1.14
C LEU A 77 4.68 -17.17 -0.88
N GLU A 78 5.76 -17.95 -0.84
CA GLU A 78 7.12 -17.42 -0.71
C GLU A 78 7.46 -16.51 -1.90
N ALA A 79 7.23 -16.96 -3.13
CA ALA A 79 7.48 -16.12 -4.31
C ALA A 79 6.62 -14.84 -4.29
N ALA A 80 5.36 -14.93 -3.86
CA ALA A 80 4.48 -13.78 -3.73
C ALA A 80 5.00 -12.79 -2.67
N TRP A 81 5.49 -13.29 -1.54
CA TRP A 81 6.13 -12.50 -0.49
C TRP A 81 7.42 -11.84 -0.99
N GLN A 82 8.31 -12.57 -1.65
CA GLN A 82 9.56 -12.00 -2.19
C GLN A 82 9.28 -10.90 -3.22
N LEU A 83 8.25 -11.07 -4.05
CA LEU A 83 7.81 -10.01 -4.98
C LEU A 83 7.38 -8.75 -4.23
N ARG A 84 6.58 -8.88 -3.15
CA ARG A 84 6.22 -7.75 -2.28
C ARG A 84 7.46 -7.11 -1.67
N LYS A 85 8.32 -7.92 -1.04
CA LYS A 85 9.55 -7.47 -0.37
C LYS A 85 10.49 -6.74 -1.32
N SER A 86 10.54 -7.13 -2.60
CA SER A 86 11.36 -6.45 -3.59
C SER A 86 10.95 -5.01 -3.83
N LEU A 87 9.68 -4.69 -3.55
CA LEU A 87 9.20 -3.32 -3.62
C LEU A 87 9.67 -2.51 -2.42
N ASP A 88 9.95 -3.11 -1.25
CA ASP A 88 10.46 -2.43 -0.04
C ASP A 88 11.76 -1.65 -0.25
N ALA A 89 12.60 -2.08 -1.18
CA ALA A 89 13.81 -1.34 -1.55
C ALA A 89 13.52 -0.09 -2.41
N GLN A 90 12.35 0.02 -3.03
CA GLN A 90 12.06 1.05 -4.02
C GLN A 90 11.60 2.36 -3.36
N PRO A 91 12.22 3.50 -3.69
CA PRO A 91 11.93 4.77 -3.03
C PRO A 91 10.63 5.44 -3.52
N ASP A 92 10.08 5.02 -4.67
CA ASP A 92 8.92 5.69 -5.28
C ASP A 92 7.58 5.33 -4.63
N PHE A 93 6.65 6.28 -4.70
CA PHE A 93 5.33 6.14 -4.10
C PHE A 93 4.47 5.10 -4.82
N ILE A 94 4.62 4.97 -6.14
CA ILE A 94 3.90 3.96 -6.92
C ILE A 94 4.25 2.55 -6.41
N ALA A 95 5.51 2.26 -6.12
CA ALA A 95 5.94 1.01 -5.51
C ALA A 95 5.23 0.75 -4.18
N ARG A 96 5.03 1.78 -3.34
CA ARG A 96 4.28 1.63 -2.08
C ARG A 96 2.81 1.34 -2.30
N LEU A 97 2.15 2.04 -3.21
CA LEU A 97 0.75 1.76 -3.54
C LEU A 97 0.58 0.32 -4.06
N VAL A 98 1.49 -0.14 -4.92
CA VAL A 98 1.50 -1.53 -5.40
C VAL A 98 1.75 -2.52 -4.26
N THR A 99 2.63 -2.18 -3.31
CA THR A 99 2.87 -2.98 -2.10
C THR A 99 1.59 -3.14 -1.29
N ILE A 100 0.84 -2.06 -1.07
CA ILE A 100 -0.45 -2.08 -0.36
C ILE A 100 -1.46 -2.99 -1.08
N LEU A 101 -1.57 -2.86 -2.41
CA LEU A 101 -2.46 -3.71 -3.21
C LEU A 101 -2.10 -5.20 -3.12
N ILE A 102 -0.81 -5.52 -3.19
CA ILE A 102 -0.29 -6.89 -3.04
C ILE A 102 -0.58 -7.42 -1.64
N ALA A 103 -0.30 -6.62 -0.61
CA ALA A 103 -0.45 -7.02 0.77
C ALA A 103 -1.92 -7.33 1.12
N ASN A 104 -2.86 -6.51 0.63
CA ASN A 104 -4.29 -6.79 0.76
C ASN A 104 -4.69 -8.11 0.07
N ALA A 105 -4.22 -8.34 -1.16
CA ALA A 105 -4.50 -9.59 -1.86
C ALA A 105 -3.95 -10.81 -1.09
N GLN A 106 -2.73 -10.71 -0.55
CA GLN A 106 -2.12 -11.73 0.28
C GLN A 106 -2.94 -12.00 1.55
N ALA A 107 -3.29 -10.96 2.31
CA ALA A 107 -4.11 -11.06 3.50
C ALA A 107 -5.42 -11.83 3.23
N SER A 108 -6.13 -11.48 2.15
CA SER A 108 -7.38 -12.15 1.75
C SER A 108 -7.22 -13.63 1.47
N VAL A 109 -6.12 -14.03 0.82
CA VAL A 109 -5.85 -15.42 0.46
C VAL A 109 -5.36 -16.23 1.65
N VAL A 110 -4.45 -15.67 2.44
CA VAL A 110 -3.87 -16.30 3.62
C VAL A 110 -4.95 -16.67 4.65
N ARG A 111 -5.93 -15.78 4.89
CA ARG A 111 -7.08 -16.05 5.78
C ARG A 111 -7.83 -17.34 5.42
N LYS A 112 -7.77 -17.80 4.17
CA LYS A 112 -8.51 -18.98 3.69
C LYS A 112 -7.78 -20.29 3.92
N PHE A 113 -6.46 -20.26 4.15
CA PHE A 113 -5.69 -21.46 4.40
C PHE A 113 -5.81 -21.90 5.86
N ASN A 114 -5.72 -23.22 6.07
CA ASN A 114 -5.59 -23.83 7.38
C ASN A 114 -4.22 -24.50 7.46
N GLY A 115 -3.55 -24.41 8.61
CA GLY A 115 -2.27 -25.08 8.84
C GLY A 115 -1.12 -24.59 7.96
N LEU A 116 -1.02 -23.28 7.71
CA LEU A 116 0.17 -22.72 7.07
C LEU A 116 1.40 -22.89 7.98
N PRO A 117 2.58 -23.22 7.42
CA PRO A 117 3.82 -23.20 8.18
C PRO A 117 4.09 -21.86 8.83
N GLU A 118 4.64 -21.90 10.05
CA GLU A 118 4.82 -20.71 10.87
C GLU A 118 5.76 -19.68 10.25
N ASP A 119 6.83 -20.15 9.60
CA ASP A 119 7.80 -19.31 8.91
C ASP A 119 7.16 -18.50 7.77
N ILE A 120 6.27 -19.11 6.99
CA ILE A 120 5.53 -18.44 5.92
C ILE A 120 4.51 -17.47 6.48
N ARG A 121 3.81 -17.87 7.56
CA ARG A 121 2.85 -17.00 8.24
C ARG A 121 3.53 -15.72 8.73
N GLN A 122 4.64 -15.85 9.47
CA GLN A 122 5.39 -14.72 9.99
C GLN A 122 5.90 -13.79 8.87
N LYS A 123 6.50 -14.35 7.81
CA LYS A 123 6.96 -13.56 6.66
C LYS A 123 5.84 -12.75 6.01
N LEU A 124 4.68 -13.38 5.81
CA LEU A 124 3.55 -12.69 5.19
C LEU A 124 3.07 -11.56 6.10
N LEU A 125 2.93 -11.84 7.41
CA LEU A 125 2.51 -10.89 8.44
C LEU A 125 3.57 -9.85 8.84
N ASP A 126 4.75 -9.85 8.23
CA ASP A 126 5.77 -8.81 8.45
C ASP A 126 5.24 -7.44 7.95
N VAL A 127 4.77 -6.61 8.89
CA VAL A 127 4.24 -5.25 8.67
C VAL A 127 5.10 -4.17 9.35
N ASP A 128 6.34 -4.48 9.71
CA ASP A 128 7.18 -3.52 10.45
C ASP A 128 7.53 -2.29 9.58
N ASP A 129 7.30 -1.10 10.15
CA ASP A 129 7.66 0.24 9.63
C ASP A 129 6.93 0.74 8.36
N TYR A 130 5.79 0.14 7.98
CA TYR A 130 5.02 0.58 6.80
C TYR A 130 4.68 2.08 6.77
N PRO A 131 4.22 2.73 7.86
CA PRO A 131 3.98 4.18 7.88
C PRO A 131 5.20 5.02 7.52
N SER A 132 6.36 4.68 8.09
CA SER A 132 7.64 5.34 7.83
C SER A 132 8.10 5.13 6.39
N LEU A 133 8.02 3.90 5.87
CA LEU A 133 8.35 3.60 4.47
C LEU A 133 7.43 4.36 3.50
N PHE A 134 6.14 4.45 3.84
CA PHE A 134 5.16 5.20 3.07
C PHE A 134 5.50 6.69 3.04
N ALA A 135 5.74 7.30 4.20
CA ALA A 135 6.14 8.69 4.32
C ALA A 135 7.48 9.00 3.64
N LYS A 136 8.47 8.10 3.73
CA LYS A 136 9.74 8.22 2.98
C LYS A 136 9.48 8.28 1.48
N SER A 137 8.60 7.42 0.95
CA SER A 137 8.27 7.43 -0.48
C SER A 137 7.54 8.70 -0.92
N LEU A 138 6.63 9.22 -0.08
CA LEU A 138 6.01 10.52 -0.31
C LEU A 138 7.04 11.65 -0.27
N GLY A 139 8.03 11.59 0.63
CA GLY A 139 9.15 12.52 0.65
C GLY A 139 9.94 12.53 -0.66
N VAL A 140 10.12 11.36 -1.28
CA VAL A 140 10.76 11.24 -2.60
C VAL A 140 9.90 11.89 -3.69
N GLU A 141 8.60 11.60 -3.75
CA GLU A 141 7.70 12.27 -4.72
C GLU A 141 7.67 13.79 -4.52
N ASN A 142 7.69 14.26 -3.27
CA ASN A 142 7.75 15.68 -2.96
C ASN A 142 9.04 16.32 -3.48
N LEU A 143 10.17 15.62 -3.38
CA LEU A 143 11.43 16.06 -3.96
C LEU A 143 11.37 16.09 -5.50
N ILE A 144 10.79 15.07 -6.13
CA ILE A 144 10.60 14.99 -7.58
C ILE A 144 9.74 16.17 -8.06
N ALA A 145 8.60 16.41 -7.41
CA ALA A 145 7.69 17.51 -7.71
C ALA A 145 8.36 18.87 -7.53
N ALA A 146 9.07 19.08 -6.41
CA ALA A 146 9.82 20.31 -6.17
C ALA A 146 10.91 20.53 -7.24
N ASN A 147 11.61 19.49 -7.67
CA ASN A 147 12.61 19.61 -8.73
C ASN A 147 11.97 19.89 -10.11
N ALA A 148 10.81 19.32 -10.41
CA ALA A 148 10.04 19.62 -11.62
C ALA A 148 9.59 21.10 -11.66
N ILE A 149 9.08 21.61 -10.52
CA ILE A 149 8.73 23.02 -10.33
C ILE A 149 9.97 23.90 -10.53
N LYS A 150 11.07 23.60 -9.84
CA LYS A 150 12.34 24.35 -9.91
C LYS A 150 12.88 24.48 -11.33
N ARG A 151 12.68 23.43 -12.16
CA ARG A 151 13.10 23.41 -13.57
C ARG A 151 12.07 24.03 -14.52
N ASN A 152 11.01 24.67 -14.00
CA ASN A 152 9.94 25.32 -14.75
C ASN A 152 9.05 24.40 -15.60
N TYR A 153 9.02 23.08 -15.36
CA TYR A 153 8.16 22.16 -16.12
C TYR A 153 6.67 22.31 -15.82
N VAL A 154 6.32 22.81 -14.63
CA VAL A 154 4.92 22.88 -14.14
C VAL A 154 4.27 24.24 -14.44
N ILE A 155 5.06 25.27 -14.75
CA ILE A 155 4.52 26.61 -15.03
C ILE A 155 4.00 26.62 -16.46
N ALA A 156 2.71 26.32 -16.60
CA ALA A 156 1.96 26.22 -17.85
C ALA A 156 2.33 27.31 -18.86
N GLY A 157 2.65 26.90 -20.09
CA GLY A 157 2.78 27.79 -21.25
C GLY A 157 4.20 28.21 -21.66
N TYR A 158 5.25 27.61 -21.07
CA TYR A 158 6.60 27.73 -21.61
C TYR A 158 7.09 26.39 -22.15
N ASP A 159 6.99 26.23 -23.46
CA ASP A 159 7.73 25.22 -24.18
C ASP A 159 9.06 25.83 -24.63
N PRO A 160 10.21 25.46 -24.02
CA PRO A 160 11.52 25.92 -24.46
C PRO A 160 11.83 25.52 -25.90
N GLU A 161 11.15 24.50 -26.43
CA GLU A 161 11.25 24.02 -27.81
C GLU A 161 10.20 24.64 -28.74
N SER A 162 9.40 25.59 -28.24
CA SER A 162 8.40 26.26 -29.05
C SER A 162 9.08 26.91 -30.28
N PRO A 163 8.63 26.61 -31.50
CA PRO A 163 9.28 27.10 -32.72
C PRO A 163 9.22 28.63 -32.89
N ASN A 164 8.40 29.32 -32.09
CA ASN A 164 8.28 30.78 -32.07
C ASN A 164 8.31 31.31 -30.63
N PRO A 165 9.49 31.36 -29.97
CA PRO A 165 9.59 31.94 -28.65
C PRO A 165 9.30 33.44 -28.73
N SER A 166 8.39 33.93 -27.89
CA SER A 166 8.13 35.38 -27.76
C SER A 166 9.43 36.13 -27.43
N LEU A 167 9.64 37.31 -28.01
CA LEU A 167 10.79 38.18 -27.73
C LEU A 167 10.91 38.54 -26.24
N PHE A 168 9.82 38.47 -25.47
CA PHE A 168 9.81 38.71 -24.03
C PHE A 168 10.19 37.49 -23.19
N SER A 169 10.33 36.31 -23.80
CA SER A 169 10.60 35.07 -23.08
C SER A 169 11.90 35.11 -22.25
N PRO A 170 13.06 35.56 -22.78
CA PRO A 170 14.29 35.64 -21.99
C PRO A 170 14.17 36.61 -20.81
N LEU A 171 13.45 37.73 -20.98
CA LEU A 171 13.21 38.70 -19.91
C LEU A 171 12.32 38.12 -18.81
N LEU A 172 11.25 37.40 -19.18
CA LEU A 172 10.39 36.72 -18.23
C LEU A 172 11.13 35.59 -17.49
N GLN A 173 12.07 34.91 -18.14
CA GLN A 173 12.88 33.85 -17.51
C GLN A 173 13.71 34.34 -16.33
N LEU A 174 14.21 35.59 -16.38
CA LEU A 174 14.97 36.20 -15.27
C LEU A 174 14.16 36.29 -13.98
N PHE A 175 12.84 36.47 -14.07
CA PHE A 175 11.95 36.52 -12.92
C PHE A 175 11.32 35.16 -12.58
N ARG A 176 11.08 34.33 -13.61
CA ARG A 176 10.47 32.99 -13.44
C ARG A 176 11.38 32.03 -12.68
N GLN A 177 12.68 31.96 -13.00
CA GLN A 177 13.58 31.01 -12.34
C GLN A 177 13.74 31.26 -10.83
N PRO A 178 13.98 32.49 -10.34
CA PRO A 178 13.99 32.76 -8.91
C PRO A 178 12.63 32.45 -8.26
N TYR A 179 11.53 32.83 -8.90
CA TYR A 179 10.18 32.55 -8.38
C TYR A 179 9.91 31.05 -8.26
N SER A 180 10.21 30.25 -9.28
CA SER A 180 9.99 28.81 -9.26
C SER A 180 10.90 28.07 -8.27
N ARG A 181 12.13 28.56 -8.07
CA ARG A 181 13.02 28.06 -7.01
C ARG A 181 12.43 28.31 -5.63
N LEU A 182 11.95 29.53 -5.36
CA LEU A 182 11.30 29.85 -4.09
C LEU A 182 10.05 29.00 -3.92
N LEU A 183 9.25 28.85 -4.97
CA LEU A 183 8.06 28.03 -4.98
C LEU A 183 8.36 26.57 -4.60
N ALA A 184 9.35 25.97 -5.26
CA ALA A 184 9.79 24.61 -4.99
C ALA A 184 10.28 24.43 -3.55
N ILE A 185 11.02 25.40 -3.00
CA ILE A 185 11.53 25.35 -1.63
C ILE A 185 10.40 25.45 -0.61
N ASP A 186 9.49 26.41 -0.79
CA ASP A 186 8.32 26.59 0.09
C ASP A 186 7.45 25.33 0.09
N TRP A 187 7.12 24.84 -1.11
CA TRP A 187 6.38 23.59 -1.31
C TRP A 187 7.02 22.40 -0.61
N TRP A 188 8.31 22.15 -0.85
CA TRP A 188 9.02 21.00 -0.30
C TRP A 188 9.09 21.04 1.22
N LYS A 189 9.43 22.20 1.80
CA LYS A 189 9.51 22.37 3.26
C LYS A 189 8.16 22.19 3.94
N THR A 190 7.10 22.76 3.38
CA THR A 190 5.75 22.61 3.94
C THR A 190 5.29 21.15 3.88
N ASN A 191 5.59 20.44 2.80
CA ASN A 191 5.31 19.00 2.68
C ASN A 191 6.13 18.14 3.66
N GLU A 192 7.42 18.42 3.82
CA GLU A 192 8.27 17.68 4.77
C GLU A 192 7.79 17.87 6.22
N ALA A 193 7.46 19.11 6.61
CA ALA A 193 6.88 19.41 7.91
C ALA A 193 5.54 18.70 8.11
N PHE A 194 4.72 18.64 7.06
CA PHE A 194 3.44 17.95 7.05
C PHE A 194 3.60 16.43 7.25
N LEU A 195 4.48 15.78 6.49
CA LEU A 195 4.75 14.34 6.62
C LEU A 195 5.30 13.99 8.00
N THR A 196 6.21 14.81 8.53
CA THR A 196 6.74 14.65 9.89
C THR A 196 5.63 14.72 10.94
N LYS A 197 4.69 15.65 10.76
CA LYS A 197 3.55 15.81 11.68
C LYS A 197 2.61 14.61 11.62
N ILE A 198 2.24 14.13 10.43
CA ILE A 198 1.40 12.92 10.29
C ILE A 198 2.05 11.72 10.99
N LEU A 199 3.34 11.48 10.76
CA LEU A 199 4.06 10.36 11.37
C LEU A 199 4.15 10.43 12.89
N SER A 200 4.08 11.64 13.46
CA SER A 200 4.14 11.85 14.91
C SER A 200 2.80 11.67 15.62
N GLN A 201 1.70 11.48 14.88
CA GLN A 201 0.35 11.44 15.44
C GLN A 201 -0.24 10.05 15.44
N ASP A 202 -1.20 9.86 16.35
CA ASP A 202 -2.06 8.68 16.33
C ASP A 202 -3.00 8.78 15.12
N PHE A 203 -2.70 7.97 14.11
CA PHE A 203 -3.47 7.95 12.87
C PHE A 203 -4.93 7.55 13.06
N CYS A 204 -5.25 6.83 14.14
CA CYS A 204 -6.62 6.39 14.42
C CYS A 204 -7.52 7.56 14.84
N SER A 205 -6.91 8.68 15.20
CA SER A 205 -7.55 9.96 15.52
C SER A 205 -7.34 11.03 14.45
N LEU A 206 -6.68 10.68 13.34
CA LEU A 206 -6.25 11.65 12.33
C LEU A 206 -7.42 12.06 11.43
N ASP A 207 -7.72 13.36 11.44
CA ASP A 207 -8.65 14.00 10.51
C ASP A 207 -7.90 14.44 9.24
N LEU A 208 -7.86 13.56 8.24
CA LEU A 208 -7.13 13.82 6.99
C LEU A 208 -7.62 15.07 6.24
N GLU A 209 -8.89 15.45 6.38
CA GLU A 209 -9.46 16.64 5.74
C GLU A 209 -8.97 17.91 6.45
N GLU A 210 -9.04 17.95 7.78
CA GLU A 210 -8.46 19.04 8.57
C GLU A 210 -6.96 19.19 8.26
N TYR A 211 -6.24 18.08 8.12
CA TYR A 211 -4.83 18.08 7.77
C TYR A 211 -4.57 18.68 6.39
N GLN A 212 -5.34 18.28 5.38
CA GLN A 212 -5.25 18.83 4.03
C GLN A 212 -5.51 20.35 4.03
N GLN A 213 -6.55 20.81 4.73
CA GLN A 213 -6.86 22.22 4.84
C GLN A 213 -5.73 23.01 5.53
N ARG A 214 -5.15 22.43 6.59
CA ARG A 214 -3.98 23.02 7.28
C ARG A 214 -2.75 23.08 6.38
N PHE A 215 -2.52 22.07 5.54
CA PHE A 215 -1.43 22.08 4.58
C PHE A 215 -1.58 23.23 3.58
N GLU A 216 -2.76 23.38 2.98
CA GLU A 216 -3.05 24.45 2.00
C GLU A 216 -2.83 25.85 2.60
N THR A 217 -3.24 26.04 3.85
CA THR A 217 -3.07 27.29 4.61
C THR A 217 -1.66 27.49 5.18
N SER A 218 -0.79 26.47 5.12
CA SER A 218 0.60 26.57 5.58
C SER A 218 1.58 27.00 4.49
N LEU A 219 1.16 26.97 3.22
CA LEU A 219 1.94 27.53 2.12
C LEU A 219 1.95 29.05 2.20
N ALA A 220 3.03 29.68 1.75
CA ALA A 220 3.09 31.13 1.76
C ALA A 220 2.07 31.74 0.79
N ASP A 221 1.43 32.86 1.15
CA ASP A 221 0.37 33.49 0.33
C ASP A 221 0.80 33.85 -1.11
N TRP A 222 2.10 34.10 -1.32
CA TRP A 222 2.67 34.38 -2.64
C TRP A 222 2.85 33.12 -3.51
N ASN A 223 2.73 31.94 -2.91
CA ASN A 223 2.83 30.63 -3.54
C ASN A 223 1.47 30.18 -4.12
N THR A 224 0.87 31.02 -4.95
CA THR A 224 -0.46 30.77 -5.52
C THR A 224 -0.50 29.52 -6.41
N LEU A 225 0.56 29.25 -7.17
CA LEU A 225 0.65 28.02 -7.96
C LEU A 225 0.79 26.78 -7.07
N GLY A 226 1.57 26.85 -5.99
CA GLY A 226 1.64 25.79 -4.98
C GLY A 226 0.26 25.51 -4.41
N ILE A 227 -0.44 26.53 -3.91
CA ILE A 227 -1.81 26.41 -3.37
C ILE A 227 -2.78 25.78 -4.40
N ALA A 228 -2.70 26.19 -5.67
CA ALA A 228 -3.51 25.61 -6.74
C ALA A 228 -3.15 24.13 -7.03
N THR A 229 -1.87 23.76 -6.90
CA THR A 229 -1.44 22.36 -7.02
C THR A 229 -1.68 21.52 -5.76
N ALA A 230 -1.79 22.15 -4.58
CA ALA A 230 -2.15 21.50 -3.31
C ALA A 230 -3.58 21.02 -3.29
N SER A 231 -4.48 21.90 -3.69
CA SER A 231 -5.93 21.60 -3.76
C SER A 231 -6.27 20.53 -4.81
N THR A 232 -5.37 20.29 -5.78
CA THR A 232 -5.47 19.19 -6.76
C THR A 232 -4.59 17.98 -6.41
N GLY A 233 -3.75 18.10 -5.38
CA GLY A 233 -2.77 17.13 -4.95
C GLY A 233 -3.38 16.03 -4.08
N VAL A 234 -3.98 15.04 -4.74
CA VAL A 234 -4.55 13.78 -4.20
C VAL A 234 -3.60 12.97 -3.28
N TRP A 235 -2.33 13.37 -3.15
CA TRP A 235 -1.22 12.56 -2.64
C TRP A 235 -1.11 12.48 -1.11
N ALA A 236 -1.55 13.50 -0.37
CA ALA A 236 -1.35 13.59 1.08
C ALA A 236 -2.43 12.86 1.91
N GLY A 237 -3.69 12.89 1.48
CA GLY A 237 -4.80 12.26 2.21
C GLY A 237 -5.11 10.82 1.79
N THR A 238 -5.30 10.58 0.49
CA THR A 238 -5.84 9.31 -0.06
C THR A 238 -4.85 8.14 -0.13
N GLY A 239 -3.63 8.37 0.32
CA GLY A 239 -2.62 7.33 0.43
C GLY A 239 -2.61 6.66 1.81
N PHE A 240 -2.72 7.48 2.86
CA PHE A 240 -2.62 7.04 4.24
C PHE A 240 -3.85 6.24 4.68
N ASP A 241 -5.05 6.63 4.26
CA ASP A 241 -6.27 5.84 4.48
C ASP A 241 -6.13 4.40 3.94
N ARG A 242 -5.60 4.23 2.73
CA ARG A 242 -5.36 2.92 2.10
C ARG A 242 -4.33 2.12 2.86
N LEU A 243 -3.26 2.78 3.31
CA LEU A 243 -2.24 2.15 4.13
C LEU A 243 -2.82 1.64 5.44
N PHE A 244 -3.56 2.48 6.16
CA PHE A 244 -4.11 2.11 7.47
C PHE A 244 -5.21 1.05 7.34
N LYS A 245 -6.08 1.16 6.32
CA LYS A 245 -7.04 0.10 5.95
C LYS A 245 -6.33 -1.23 5.69
N MET A 246 -5.18 -1.21 5.04
CA MET A 246 -4.36 -2.40 4.82
C MET A 246 -3.84 -2.96 6.16
N MET A 247 -3.29 -2.13 7.05
CA MET A 247 -2.80 -2.57 8.37
C MET A 247 -3.93 -3.21 9.21
N ILE A 248 -5.12 -2.62 9.24
CA ILE A 248 -6.30 -3.19 9.92
C ILE A 248 -6.70 -4.55 9.31
N ASN A 249 -6.58 -4.68 7.98
CA ASN A 249 -6.79 -5.96 7.32
C ASN A 249 -5.72 -7.01 7.70
N TRP A 250 -4.47 -6.60 7.86
CA TRP A 250 -3.42 -7.51 8.32
C TRP A 250 -3.69 -8.00 9.74
N GLU A 251 -4.08 -7.10 10.64
CA GLU A 251 -4.48 -7.46 12.00
C GLU A 251 -5.64 -8.48 12.01
N LEU A 252 -6.70 -8.25 11.22
CA LEU A 252 -7.79 -9.22 11.11
C LEU A 252 -7.27 -10.58 10.62
N THR A 253 -6.31 -10.57 9.68
CA THR A 253 -5.70 -11.81 9.17
C THR A 253 -4.97 -12.56 10.26
N GLU A 254 -4.13 -11.87 11.01
CA GLU A 254 -3.39 -12.44 12.13
C GLU A 254 -4.33 -13.06 13.17
N LYS A 255 -5.35 -12.29 13.61
CA LYS A 255 -6.35 -12.78 14.57
C LYS A 255 -7.06 -14.04 14.05
N VAL A 256 -7.49 -14.04 12.77
CA VAL A 256 -8.10 -15.24 12.14
C VAL A 256 -7.16 -16.44 12.15
N LEU A 257 -5.88 -16.26 11.81
CA LEU A 257 -4.91 -17.35 11.79
C LEU A 257 -4.63 -17.88 13.19
N GLN A 258 -4.56 -17.02 14.20
CA GLN A 258 -4.40 -17.40 15.61
C GLN A 258 -5.57 -18.28 16.07
N VAL A 259 -6.81 -17.87 15.78
CA VAL A 259 -8.03 -18.65 16.13
C VAL A 259 -8.01 -20.02 15.46
N LYS A 260 -7.66 -20.06 14.17
CA LYS A 260 -7.60 -21.31 13.39
C LYS A 260 -6.53 -22.27 13.90
N GLU A 261 -5.38 -21.75 14.31
CA GLU A 261 -4.33 -22.56 14.91
C GLU A 261 -4.79 -23.18 16.23
N LEU A 262 -5.39 -22.39 17.13
CA LEU A 262 -5.94 -22.89 18.38
C LEU A 262 -7.01 -23.95 18.14
N ALA A 263 -7.92 -23.72 17.18
CA ALA A 263 -8.94 -24.68 16.82
C ALA A 263 -8.38 -25.99 16.24
N ALA A 264 -7.29 -25.92 15.47
CA ALA A 264 -6.62 -27.10 14.95
C ALA A 264 -5.96 -27.94 16.07
N GLN A 265 -5.52 -27.30 17.15
CA GLN A 265 -4.92 -27.97 18.32
C GLN A 265 -5.98 -28.60 19.24
N THR A 266 -7.12 -27.94 19.43
CA THR A 266 -8.18 -28.38 20.36
C THR A 266 -9.29 -29.19 19.70
N GLY A 267 -9.41 -29.13 18.37
CA GLY A 267 -10.51 -29.73 17.61
C GLY A 267 -11.83 -28.97 17.68
N SER A 268 -11.86 -27.76 18.25
CA SER A 268 -13.05 -26.92 18.37
C SER A 268 -12.69 -25.43 18.40
N TRP A 269 -13.59 -24.55 17.96
CA TRP A 269 -13.38 -23.11 18.12
C TRP A 269 -13.24 -22.74 19.60
N PRO A 270 -12.20 -21.96 20.00
CA PRO A 270 -12.04 -21.53 21.38
C PRO A 270 -13.22 -20.63 21.80
N THR A 271 -13.70 -20.76 23.03
CA THR A 271 -14.83 -19.93 23.52
C THR A 271 -14.40 -18.50 23.85
N SER A 272 -13.12 -18.30 24.15
CA SER A 272 -12.50 -16.99 24.37
C SER A 272 -11.05 -17.00 23.90
N ILE A 273 -10.56 -15.85 23.46
CA ILE A 273 -9.16 -15.64 23.09
C ILE A 273 -8.73 -14.37 23.80
N PRO A 274 -7.68 -14.43 24.64
CA PRO A 274 -7.19 -13.24 25.33
C PRO A 274 -6.83 -12.13 24.36
N GLU A 275 -7.25 -10.91 24.67
CA GLU A 275 -6.91 -9.66 23.95
C GLU A 275 -7.35 -9.60 22.47
N ILE A 276 -8.15 -10.56 22.00
CA ILE A 276 -8.63 -10.57 20.62
C ILE A 276 -9.49 -9.34 20.32
N GLU A 277 -10.18 -8.81 21.33
CA GLU A 277 -11.08 -7.67 21.27
C GLU A 277 -10.37 -6.34 21.06
N PHE A 278 -9.07 -6.24 21.37
CA PHE A 278 -8.31 -5.01 21.22
C PHE A 278 -7.57 -4.97 19.90
N SER A 279 -7.60 -3.82 19.25
CA SER A 279 -6.78 -3.58 18.08
C SER A 279 -5.39 -3.08 18.48
N THR A 280 -4.36 -3.73 17.95
CA THR A 280 -2.95 -3.36 18.08
C THR A 280 -2.57 -2.23 17.15
N VAL A 281 -3.26 -2.14 16.01
CA VAL A 281 -3.08 -1.10 14.99
C VAL A 281 -3.75 0.20 15.44
N CYS A 282 -4.99 0.11 15.96
CA CYS A 282 -5.73 1.25 16.47
C CYS A 282 -6.31 1.04 17.88
N PRO A 283 -5.76 1.66 18.94
CA PRO A 283 -6.23 1.45 20.31
C PRO A 283 -7.71 1.81 20.56
N SER A 284 -8.32 2.64 19.71
CA SER A 284 -9.75 2.99 19.77
C SER A 284 -10.67 1.91 19.18
N LEU A 285 -10.17 1.07 18.29
CA LEU A 285 -10.94 0.04 17.60
C LEU A 285 -11.16 -1.20 18.48
N ARG A 286 -12.30 -1.86 18.27
CA ARG A 286 -12.62 -3.11 18.96
C ARG A 286 -13.09 -4.18 17.99
N TRP A 287 -12.59 -5.40 18.21
CA TRP A 287 -13.01 -6.60 17.49
C TRP A 287 -14.06 -7.37 18.30
N ASN A 288 -15.03 -7.94 17.62
CA ASN A 288 -16.03 -8.84 18.19
C ASN A 288 -15.74 -10.25 17.69
N TYR A 289 -15.41 -11.15 18.62
CA TYR A 289 -15.24 -12.58 18.37
C TYR A 289 -16.46 -13.34 18.90
N GLN A 290 -17.05 -14.18 18.04
CA GLN A 290 -18.21 -14.99 18.40
C GLN A 290 -18.09 -16.39 17.82
N VAL A 291 -18.57 -17.38 18.57
CA VAL A 291 -18.74 -18.76 18.11
C VAL A 291 -20.24 -19.06 18.11
N SER A 292 -20.70 -19.76 17.08
CA SER A 292 -22.09 -20.19 16.98
C SER A 292 -22.48 -21.12 18.15
N ARG A 293 -23.77 -21.18 18.49
CA ARG A 293 -24.25 -21.98 19.63
C ARG A 293 -23.92 -23.47 19.53
N ASP A 294 -23.83 -23.99 18.32
CA ASP A 294 -23.48 -25.37 18.00
C ASP A 294 -21.97 -25.60 17.85
N GLY A 295 -21.15 -24.54 17.99
CA GLY A 295 -19.69 -24.62 17.87
C GLY A 295 -19.18 -24.86 16.44
N SER A 296 -20.05 -24.79 15.42
CA SER A 296 -19.68 -25.13 14.03
C SER A 296 -19.01 -23.98 13.28
N GLU A 297 -19.28 -22.73 13.67
CA GLU A 297 -18.82 -21.53 12.97
C GLU A 297 -18.25 -20.50 13.96
N MET A 298 -17.15 -19.85 13.56
CA MET A 298 -16.61 -18.68 14.23
C MET A 298 -16.75 -17.44 13.37
N THR A 299 -16.92 -16.28 14.00
CA THR A 299 -16.93 -14.96 13.36
C THR A 299 -15.99 -14.00 14.10
N ILE A 300 -15.21 -13.24 13.34
CA ILE A 300 -14.48 -12.07 13.84
C ILE A 300 -14.92 -10.87 13.00
N SER A 301 -15.34 -9.78 13.63
CA SER A 301 -15.77 -8.57 12.94
C SER A 301 -15.37 -7.32 13.69
N LEU A 302 -15.02 -6.25 12.98
CA LEU A 302 -14.78 -4.95 13.58
C LEU A 302 -16.11 -4.36 14.09
N LEU A 303 -16.16 -3.88 15.34
CA LEU A 303 -17.35 -3.27 15.92
C LEU A 303 -17.66 -1.92 15.26
N GLU A 304 -18.88 -1.81 14.71
CA GLU A 304 -19.35 -0.61 14.00
C GLU A 304 -19.30 0.65 14.89
N SER A 305 -19.66 0.53 16.17
CA SER A 305 -19.68 1.64 17.12
C SER A 305 -18.31 2.26 17.40
N THR A 306 -17.23 1.57 17.03
CA THR A 306 -15.85 2.05 17.20
C THR A 306 -15.20 2.46 15.89
N ARG A 307 -15.87 2.26 14.75
CA ARG A 307 -15.29 2.49 13.43
C ARG A 307 -15.30 3.99 13.10
N PRO A 308 -14.15 4.61 12.77
CA PRO A 308 -14.09 5.98 12.28
C PRO A 308 -14.57 6.07 10.83
N GLU A 309 -15.01 7.26 10.42
CA GLU A 309 -15.55 7.54 9.07
C GLU A 309 -14.57 7.21 7.94
N TRP A 310 -13.28 7.50 8.10
CA TRP A 310 -12.26 7.17 7.09
C TRP A 310 -12.12 5.66 6.85
N LEU A 311 -12.57 4.82 7.78
CA LEU A 311 -12.53 3.35 7.68
C LEU A 311 -13.82 2.76 7.07
N GLU A 312 -14.71 3.60 6.54
CA GLU A 312 -15.86 3.13 5.78
C GLU A 312 -15.44 2.26 4.58
N GLN A 313 -16.17 1.16 4.37
CA GLN A 313 -15.87 0.16 3.35
C GLN A 313 -16.47 0.57 2.01
N ASN A 314 -15.62 0.67 0.99
CA ASN A 314 -16.06 0.70 -0.40
C ASN A 314 -16.33 -0.72 -0.91
N GLU A 315 -17.07 -0.86 -2.01
CA GLU A 315 -17.36 -2.18 -2.63
C GLU A 315 -16.10 -3.00 -2.99
N THR A 316 -14.97 -2.32 -3.18
CA THR A 316 -13.69 -2.92 -3.55
C THR A 316 -12.79 -3.24 -2.35
N ASP A 317 -13.16 -2.80 -1.14
CA ASP A 317 -12.38 -3.04 0.08
C ASP A 317 -12.60 -4.47 0.58
N LEU A 318 -11.59 -5.01 1.28
CA LEU A 318 -11.76 -6.28 1.96
C LEU A 318 -12.70 -6.11 3.15
N PRO A 319 -13.66 -7.04 3.34
CA PRO A 319 -14.56 -6.96 4.47
C PRO A 319 -13.76 -7.11 5.77
N LEU A 320 -14.01 -6.21 6.71
CA LEU A 320 -13.53 -6.28 8.10
C LEU A 320 -14.37 -7.25 8.95
N ILE A 321 -14.82 -8.34 8.32
CA ILE A 321 -15.53 -9.46 8.90
C ILE A 321 -15.01 -10.75 8.26
N HIS A 322 -14.78 -11.75 9.08
CA HIS A 322 -14.42 -13.10 8.66
C HIS A 322 -15.33 -14.12 9.34
N ARG A 323 -15.70 -15.15 8.59
CA ARG A 323 -16.44 -16.31 9.09
C ARG A 323 -15.74 -17.58 8.63
N SER A 324 -15.58 -18.54 9.54
CA SER A 324 -15.01 -19.84 9.22
C SER A 324 -15.80 -20.95 9.88
N LYS A 325 -15.98 -22.04 9.14
CA LYS A 325 -16.46 -23.32 9.67
C LYS A 325 -15.28 -24.21 9.99
N LEU A 326 -15.46 -25.08 10.98
CA LEU A 326 -14.43 -26.00 11.43
C LEU A 326 -14.14 -27.06 10.36
#